data_AF-A0A1G9S8Z7-F1
#
_entry.id   AF-A0A1G9S8Z7-F1
#
_cell.length_a   1.000
_cell.length_b   1.000
_cell.length_c   1.000
_cell.angle_alpha   90.00
_cell.angle_beta   90.00
_cell.angle_gamma   90.00
#
_symmetry.space_group_name_H-M   'P 1'
#
loop_
_entity.id
_entity.type
_entity.pdbx_description
1 polymer ?
#
loop_
_entity_poly.entity_id
_entity_poly.type
_entity_poly.pdbx_seq_one_letter_code
_entity_poly.pdbx_strand_id
1 'polypeptide(L)'
;MTPEQERLDRVACLAAIRAGWYGDAQPVSPHGRRMYAAGAVHHLSEQTEALLPPPSHEAGRTYLRGVLRDWRTVHAVLADYDASRGGAMRRALVAAGRALADETDDGRERADALVREATISVRARKPEVLDAIVAHLGTIPVGPFRLGWGGPSRI
;
A
#
# COMPACT_ATOMS: atom_id res chain seq x y z
N MET A 1 -1.03 -24.57 -17.56
CA MET A 1 -1.73 -23.28 -17.46
C MET A 1 -1.24 -22.39 -18.60
N THR A 2 -2.10 -21.60 -19.24
CA THR A 2 -1.64 -20.69 -20.31
C THR A 2 -1.09 -19.40 -19.70
N PRO A 3 -0.18 -18.66 -20.39
CA PRO A 3 0.33 -17.38 -19.90
C PRO A 3 -0.76 -16.33 -19.65
N GLU A 4 -1.87 -16.41 -20.39
CA GLU A 4 -3.03 -15.54 -20.20
C GLU A 4 -3.80 -15.88 -18.93
N GLN A 5 -4.02 -17.17 -18.66
CA GLN A 5 -4.67 -17.62 -17.44
C GLN A 5 -3.86 -17.23 -16.19
N GLU A 6 -2.53 -17.42 -16.24
CA GLU A 6 -1.63 -16.96 -15.17
C GLU A 6 -1.73 -15.44 -14.93
N ARG A 7 -1.88 -14.65 -16.00
CA ARG A 7 -2.06 -13.20 -15.87
C ARG A 7 -3.38 -12.85 -15.20
N LEU A 8 -4.48 -13.51 -15.58
CA LEU A 8 -5.80 -13.30 -14.99
C LEU A 8 -5.81 -13.68 -13.51
N ASP A 9 -5.22 -14.82 -13.16
CA ASP A 9 -5.12 -15.30 -11.77
C ASP A 9 -4.32 -14.35 -10.90
N ARG A 10 -3.19 -13.81 -11.40
CA ARG A 10 -2.43 -12.77 -10.69
C ARG A 10 -3.26 -11.51 -10.46
N VAL A 11 -3.97 -11.03 -11.47
CA VAL A 11 -4.82 -9.83 -11.35
C VAL A 11 -5.95 -10.05 -10.35
N ALA A 12 -6.59 -11.22 -10.37
CA ALA A 12 -7.63 -11.59 -9.41
C ALA A 12 -7.08 -11.67 -7.99
N CYS A 13 -5.92 -12.29 -7.79
CA CYS A 13 -5.28 -12.41 -6.49
C CYS A 13 -4.91 -11.03 -5.89
N LEU A 14 -4.42 -10.10 -6.71
CA LEU A 14 -4.15 -8.73 -6.25
C LEU A 14 -5.41 -7.94 -5.95
N ALA A 15 -6.47 -8.12 -6.74
CA ALA A 15 -7.77 -7.54 -6.46
C ALA A 15 -8.33 -8.06 -5.13
N ALA A 16 -8.16 -9.35 -4.84
CA ALA A 16 -8.54 -9.95 -3.56
C ALA A 16 -7.73 -9.39 -2.38
N ILE A 17 -6.41 -9.22 -2.55
CA ILE A 17 -5.57 -8.58 -1.51
C ILE A 17 -6.04 -7.14 -1.25
N ARG A 18 -6.30 -6.38 -2.31
CA ARG A 18 -6.77 -5.00 -2.18
C ARG A 18 -8.16 -4.94 -1.53
N ALA A 19 -9.08 -5.80 -1.93
CA ALA A 19 -10.41 -5.86 -1.35
C ALA A 19 -10.35 -6.23 0.15
N GLY A 20 -9.56 -7.25 0.51
CA GLY A 20 -9.40 -7.64 1.91
C GLY A 20 -8.69 -6.58 2.77
N TRP A 21 -7.79 -5.78 2.20
CA TRP A 21 -7.15 -4.66 2.90
C TRP A 21 -8.15 -3.60 3.37
N TYR A 22 -9.12 -3.25 2.53
CA TYR A 22 -10.16 -2.27 2.85
C TYR A 22 -11.36 -2.88 3.57
N GLY A 23 -11.60 -4.19 3.43
CA GLY A 23 -12.75 -4.88 3.99
C GLY A 23 -14.06 -4.23 3.55
N ASP A 24 -14.99 -4.07 4.49
CA ASP A 24 -16.32 -3.47 4.26
C ASP A 24 -16.35 -1.94 4.40
N ALA A 25 -15.16 -1.30 4.40
CA ALA A 25 -15.06 0.15 4.55
C ALA A 25 -15.87 0.86 3.46
N GLN A 26 -16.65 1.86 3.86
CA GLN A 26 -17.39 2.69 2.93
C GLN A 26 -16.49 3.82 2.40
N PRO A 27 -16.60 4.21 1.12
CA PRO A 27 -15.90 5.38 0.62
C PRO A 27 -16.28 6.63 1.41
N VAL A 28 -15.28 7.38 1.85
CA VAL A 28 -15.47 8.65 2.57
C VAL A 28 -14.73 9.77 1.86
N SER A 29 -15.05 11.02 2.20
CA SER A 29 -14.28 12.18 1.72
C SER A 29 -12.79 11.95 2.03
N PRO A 30 -11.91 12.04 1.03
CA PRO A 30 -10.47 11.86 1.25
C PRO A 30 -9.81 13.14 1.75
N HIS A 31 -10.59 14.18 2.08
CA HIS A 31 -10.07 15.43 2.59
C HIS A 31 -9.18 15.20 3.82
N GLY A 32 -7.97 15.76 3.80
CA GLY A 32 -6.96 15.58 4.84
C GLY A 32 -6.07 14.34 4.67
N ARG A 33 -6.37 13.43 3.73
CA ARG A 33 -5.50 12.28 3.44
C ARG A 33 -4.17 12.72 2.82
N ARG A 34 -3.15 11.92 3.07
CA ARG A 34 -1.80 12.10 2.52
C ARG A 34 -1.64 11.28 1.24
N MET A 35 -1.05 11.88 0.22
CA MET A 35 -0.57 11.20 -0.97
C MET A 35 0.94 11.35 -1.05
N TYR A 36 1.64 10.24 -1.22
CA TYR A 36 3.08 10.21 -1.35
C TYR A 36 3.40 10.09 -2.84
N ALA A 37 3.86 11.19 -3.45
CA ALA A 37 4.17 11.23 -4.88
C ALA A 37 5.39 12.11 -5.14
N ALA A 38 6.25 11.68 -6.07
CA ALA A 38 7.35 12.48 -6.60
C ALA A 38 8.26 13.18 -5.56
N GLY A 39 8.53 12.58 -4.40
CA GLY A 39 9.38 13.20 -3.37
C GLY A 39 8.66 14.05 -2.36
N ALA A 40 7.35 14.18 -2.47
CA ALA A 40 6.57 15.05 -1.62
C ALA A 40 5.38 14.32 -0.99
N VAL A 41 4.94 14.87 0.13
CA VAL A 41 3.65 14.58 0.74
C VAL A 41 2.67 15.65 0.26
N HIS A 42 1.67 15.23 -0.50
CA HIS A 42 0.56 16.08 -0.89
C HIS A 42 -0.62 15.79 0.03
N HIS A 43 -1.31 16.83 0.49
CA HIS A 43 -2.55 16.66 1.22
C HIS A 43 -3.73 16.84 0.26
N LEU A 44 -4.70 15.96 0.34
CA LEU A 44 -5.96 16.13 -0.39
C LEU A 44 -6.77 17.24 0.29
N SER A 45 -6.66 18.46 -0.23
CA SER A 45 -7.33 19.65 0.30
C SER A 45 -8.69 19.93 -0.35
N GLU A 46 -8.90 19.47 -1.58
CA GLU A 46 -10.18 19.57 -2.27
C GLU A 46 -11.06 18.35 -1.99
N GLN A 47 -12.38 18.56 -2.02
CA GLN A 47 -13.35 17.45 -2.04
C GLN A 47 -13.22 16.70 -3.35
N THR A 48 -12.30 15.75 -3.37
CA THR A 48 -12.06 14.80 -4.46
C THR A 48 -12.98 13.59 -4.31
N GLU A 49 -13.00 12.71 -5.32
CA GLU A 49 -13.82 11.48 -5.29
C GLU A 49 -13.61 10.70 -3.97
N ALA A 50 -14.71 10.18 -3.42
CA ALA A 50 -14.67 9.43 -2.17
C ALA A 50 -13.71 8.23 -2.28
N LEU A 51 -12.83 8.08 -1.30
CA LEU A 51 -11.85 6.99 -1.25
C LEU A 51 -12.15 6.04 -0.09
N LEU A 52 -11.80 4.77 -0.28
CA LEU A 52 -11.79 3.80 0.82
C LEU A 52 -10.75 4.24 1.86
N PRO A 53 -11.15 4.41 3.13
CA PRO A 53 -10.21 4.75 4.19
C PRO A 53 -9.32 3.53 4.48
N PRO A 54 -8.03 3.75 4.84
CA PRO A 54 -7.17 2.65 5.24
C PRO A 54 -7.66 2.02 6.55
N PRO A 55 -7.43 0.72 6.77
CA PRO A 55 -7.85 0.03 7.99
C PRO A 55 -7.21 0.65 9.23
N SER A 56 -7.73 0.30 10.41
CA SER A 56 -7.06 0.60 11.68
C SER A 56 -5.71 -0.11 11.75
N HIS A 57 -4.80 0.35 12.61
CA HIS A 57 -3.48 -0.26 12.75
C HIS A 57 -3.54 -1.75 13.08
N GLU A 58 -4.41 -2.14 14.01
CA GLU A 58 -4.58 -3.53 14.39
C GLU A 58 -5.15 -4.38 13.25
N ALA A 59 -6.21 -3.91 12.60
CA ALA A 59 -6.84 -4.62 11.48
C ALA A 59 -5.85 -4.78 10.32
N GLY A 60 -5.13 -3.72 9.96
CA GLY A 60 -4.12 -3.76 8.90
C GLY A 60 -2.96 -4.71 9.22
N ARG A 61 -2.46 -4.72 10.47
CA ARG A 61 -1.40 -5.65 10.89
C ARG A 61 -1.86 -7.09 10.86
N THR A 62 -3.06 -7.36 11.35
CA THR A 62 -3.67 -8.70 11.35
C THR A 62 -3.84 -9.20 9.91
N TYR A 63 -4.37 -8.36 9.03
CA TYR A 63 -4.57 -8.69 7.62
C TYR A 63 -3.24 -8.99 6.91
N LEU A 64 -2.25 -8.09 7.01
CA LEU A 64 -0.94 -8.28 6.37
C LEU A 64 -0.21 -9.51 6.92
N ARG A 65 -0.34 -9.82 8.21
CA ARG A 65 0.20 -11.05 8.79
C ARG A 65 -0.42 -12.29 8.14
N GLY A 66 -1.73 -12.29 7.90
CA GLY A 66 -2.42 -13.36 7.17
C GLY A 66 -1.88 -13.52 5.75
N VAL A 67 -1.87 -12.44 4.96
CA VAL A 67 -1.35 -12.44 3.58
C VAL A 67 0.09 -12.94 3.51
N LEU A 68 0.96 -12.47 4.42
CA LEU A 68 2.38 -12.85 4.44
C LEU A 68 2.62 -14.28 4.92
N ARG A 69 1.79 -14.79 5.84
CA ARG A 69 1.81 -16.20 6.29
C ARG A 69 1.44 -17.12 5.13
N ASP A 70 0.40 -16.75 4.39
CA ASP A 70 -0.19 -17.58 3.33
C ASP A 70 0.41 -17.27 1.94
N TRP A 71 1.50 -16.49 1.91
CA TRP A 71 2.11 -15.96 0.68
C TRP A 71 2.50 -17.06 -0.32
N ARG A 72 3.16 -18.13 0.15
CA ARG A 72 3.61 -19.24 -0.70
C ARG A 72 2.58 -20.35 -0.87
N THR A 73 1.39 -20.21 -0.29
CA THR A 73 0.32 -21.22 -0.36
C THR A 73 -0.87 -20.63 -1.09
N VAL A 74 -1.74 -19.90 -0.39
CA VAL A 74 -2.94 -19.27 -0.96
C VAL A 74 -2.58 -18.27 -2.07
N HIS A 75 -1.44 -17.58 -1.95
CA HIS A 75 -0.97 -16.59 -2.92
C HIS A 75 0.18 -17.09 -3.79
N ALA A 76 0.36 -18.42 -3.94
CA ALA A 76 1.51 -19.03 -4.64
C ALA A 76 1.76 -18.45 -6.05
N VAL A 77 0.70 -18.21 -6.84
CA VAL A 77 0.80 -17.62 -8.18
C VAL A 77 1.44 -16.22 -8.17
N LEU A 78 1.20 -15.43 -7.12
CA LEU A 78 1.88 -14.14 -6.91
C LEU A 78 3.28 -14.33 -6.35
N ALA A 79 3.47 -15.28 -5.44
CA ALA A 79 4.77 -15.53 -4.84
C ALA A 79 5.82 -16.00 -5.86
N ASP A 80 5.43 -16.87 -6.79
CA ASP A 80 6.31 -17.36 -7.86
C ASP A 80 6.68 -16.23 -8.82
N TYR A 81 5.68 -15.43 -9.21
CA TYR A 81 5.90 -14.25 -10.03
C TYR A 81 6.82 -13.24 -9.34
N ASP A 82 6.55 -12.89 -8.09
CA ASP A 82 7.35 -11.97 -7.30
C ASP A 82 8.78 -12.49 -7.13
N ALA A 83 8.97 -13.78 -6.83
CA ALA A 83 10.28 -14.40 -6.70
C ALA A 83 11.09 -14.31 -8.00
N SER A 84 10.47 -14.58 -9.16
CA SER A 84 11.11 -14.45 -10.47
C SER A 84 11.53 -13.01 -10.82
N ARG A 85 10.98 -12.01 -10.12
CA ARG A 85 11.25 -10.57 -10.27
C ARG A 85 12.00 -9.97 -9.08
N GLY A 86 12.58 -10.81 -8.21
CA GLY A 86 13.43 -10.37 -7.11
C GLY A 86 12.72 -10.06 -5.80
N GLY A 87 11.41 -10.32 -5.65
CA GLY A 87 10.71 -10.35 -4.37
C GLY A 87 10.27 -8.98 -3.82
N ALA A 88 10.16 -7.96 -4.67
CA ALA A 88 9.88 -6.59 -4.27
C ALA A 88 8.45 -6.40 -3.72
N MET A 89 7.47 -7.20 -4.20
CA MET A 89 6.10 -7.12 -3.70
C MET A 89 5.99 -7.59 -2.25
N ARG A 90 6.56 -8.75 -1.94
CA ARG A 90 6.58 -9.24 -0.56
C ARG A 90 7.30 -8.27 0.37
N ARG A 91 8.40 -7.66 -0.07
CA ARG A 91 9.11 -6.63 0.71
C ARG A 91 8.26 -5.39 0.94
N ALA A 92 7.53 -4.91 -0.07
CA ALA A 92 6.61 -3.78 0.08
C ALA A 92 5.49 -4.07 1.09
N LEU A 93 4.90 -5.27 1.07
CA LEU A 93 3.90 -5.68 2.05
C LEU A 93 4.46 -5.80 3.48
N VAL A 94 5.71 -6.28 3.62
CA VAL A 94 6.42 -6.26 4.92
C VAL A 94 6.68 -4.83 5.38
N ALA A 95 7.09 -3.94 4.48
CA ALA A 95 7.31 -2.53 4.79
C ALA A 95 6.01 -1.84 5.21
N ALA A 96 4.88 -2.16 4.59
CA ALA A 96 3.56 -1.69 5.01
C ALA A 96 3.23 -2.13 6.44
N GLY A 97 3.51 -3.40 6.78
CA GLY A 97 3.34 -3.91 8.15
C GLY A 97 4.23 -3.20 9.16
N ARG A 98 5.44 -2.78 8.77
CA ARG A 98 6.34 -1.97 9.61
C ARG A 98 5.85 -0.53 9.77
N ALA A 99 5.29 0.08 8.72
CA ALA A 99 4.71 1.42 8.80
C ALA A 99 3.56 1.48 9.83
N LEU A 100 2.77 0.41 9.95
CA LEU A 100 1.72 0.29 10.96
C LEU A 100 2.23 0.16 12.42
N ALA A 101 3.54 0.13 12.65
CA ALA A 101 4.10 0.27 14.00
C ALA A 101 4.10 1.72 14.48
N ASP A 102 4.03 2.69 13.56
CA ASP A 102 3.71 4.08 13.88
C ASP A 102 2.20 4.19 14.11
N GLU A 103 1.80 4.44 15.36
CA GLU A 103 0.39 4.51 15.78
C GLU A 103 -0.31 5.82 15.36
N THR A 104 0.38 6.71 14.63
CA THR A 104 -0.25 7.89 14.02
C THR A 104 -0.95 7.57 12.70
N ASP A 105 -1.75 8.53 12.20
CA ASP A 105 -2.33 8.42 10.86
C ASP A 105 -1.28 8.40 9.74
N ASP A 106 -0.06 8.93 9.97
CA ASP A 106 1.02 8.82 8.98
C ASP A 106 1.42 7.36 8.75
N GLY A 107 1.52 6.56 9.83
CA GLY A 107 1.75 5.12 9.73
C GLY A 107 0.69 4.37 8.91
N ARG A 108 -0.59 4.70 9.13
CA ARG A 108 -1.72 4.14 8.36
C ARG A 108 -1.68 4.52 6.88
N GLU A 109 -1.45 5.80 6.59
CA GLU A 109 -1.43 6.31 5.21
C GLU A 109 -0.20 5.79 4.43
N ARG A 110 0.96 5.67 5.07
CA ARG A 110 2.16 5.03 4.46
C ARG A 110 1.92 3.56 4.16
N ALA A 111 1.29 2.84 5.09
CA ALA A 111 0.93 1.45 4.88
C ALA A 111 -0.05 1.31 3.70
N ASP A 112 -1.06 2.17 3.62
CA ASP A 112 -2.02 2.19 2.51
C ASP A 112 -1.34 2.44 1.17
N ALA A 113 -0.45 3.43 1.11
CA ALA A 113 0.32 3.73 -0.10
C ALA A 113 1.10 2.51 -0.58
N LEU A 114 1.81 1.81 0.32
CA LEU A 114 2.58 0.62 -0.02
C LEU A 114 1.69 -0.55 -0.49
N VAL A 115 0.55 -0.79 0.14
CA VAL A 115 -0.39 -1.85 -0.27
C VAL A 115 -1.03 -1.52 -1.63
N ARG A 116 -1.40 -0.26 -1.86
CA ARG A 116 -1.93 0.19 -3.16
C ARG A 116 -0.90 0.02 -4.26
N GLU A 117 0.34 0.46 -4.03
CA GLU A 117 1.41 0.32 -5.01
C GLU A 117 1.72 -1.15 -5.30
N ALA A 118 1.80 -2.00 -4.27
CA ALA A 118 2.01 -3.44 -4.45
C ALA A 118 0.89 -4.10 -5.28
N THR A 119 -0.36 -3.69 -5.07
CA THR A 119 -1.53 -4.26 -5.77
C THR A 119 -1.75 -3.68 -7.17
N ILE A 120 -1.19 -2.50 -7.48
CA ILE A 120 -1.26 -1.86 -8.80
C ILE A 120 -0.07 -2.23 -9.70
N SER A 121 1.15 -2.37 -9.15
CA SER A 121 2.41 -2.49 -9.90
C SER A 121 2.48 -3.69 -10.86
N VAL A 122 1.70 -4.74 -10.60
CA VAL A 122 1.63 -5.90 -11.50
C VAL A 122 0.78 -5.64 -12.74
N ARG A 123 -0.23 -4.74 -12.65
CA ARG A 123 -0.98 -4.29 -13.84
C ARG A 123 -0.05 -3.57 -14.83
N ALA A 124 0.94 -2.85 -14.32
CA ALA A 124 1.94 -2.13 -15.10
C ALA A 124 3.20 -2.95 -15.46
N ARG A 125 3.28 -4.22 -15.05
CA ARG A 125 4.36 -5.20 -15.33
C ARG A 125 5.76 -4.89 -14.75
N LYS A 126 5.87 -4.01 -13.75
CA LYS A 126 7.18 -3.60 -13.18
C LYS A 126 7.20 -3.64 -11.65
N PRO A 127 7.12 -4.82 -11.00
CA PRO A 127 7.20 -4.92 -9.54
C PRO A 127 8.54 -4.40 -8.98
N GLU A 128 9.59 -4.30 -9.80
CA GLU A 128 10.92 -3.86 -9.39
C GLU A 128 10.94 -2.39 -8.92
N VAL A 129 9.96 -1.58 -9.33
CA VAL A 129 9.82 -0.18 -8.87
C VAL A 129 9.41 -0.09 -7.40
N LEU A 130 8.88 -1.16 -6.82
CA LEU A 130 8.39 -1.16 -5.44
C LEU A 130 9.52 -0.96 -4.43
N ASP A 131 10.72 -1.50 -4.68
CA ASP A 131 11.86 -1.24 -3.80
C ASP A 131 12.25 0.23 -3.81
N ALA A 132 12.19 0.89 -4.98
CA ALA A 132 12.42 2.33 -5.08
C ALA A 132 11.33 3.12 -4.33
N ILE A 133 10.06 2.71 -4.42
CA ILE A 133 8.95 3.33 -3.67
C ILE A 133 9.15 3.16 -2.15
N VAL A 134 9.52 1.96 -1.70
CA VAL A 134 9.81 1.67 -0.29
C VAL A 134 10.98 2.53 0.21
N ALA A 135 12.09 2.56 -0.52
CA ALA A 135 13.25 3.38 -0.19
C ALA A 135 12.88 4.87 -0.15
N HIS A 136 12.11 5.32 -1.14
CA HIS A 136 11.67 6.69 -1.25
C HIS A 136 10.78 7.12 -0.08
N LEU A 137 9.75 6.33 0.26
CA LEU A 137 8.92 6.56 1.44
C LEU A 137 9.76 6.61 2.71
N GLY A 138 10.80 5.78 2.82
CA GLY A 138 11.74 5.80 3.95
C GLY A 138 12.55 7.10 4.08
N THR A 139 12.70 7.88 3.01
CA THR A 139 13.36 9.20 3.08
C THR A 139 12.44 10.31 3.57
N ILE A 140 11.12 10.11 3.47
CA ILE A 140 10.13 11.09 3.92
C ILE A 140 10.05 11.01 5.45
N PRO A 141 10.19 12.13 6.19
CA PRO A 141 10.11 12.14 7.65
C PRO A 141 8.79 11.57 8.17
N VAL A 142 8.87 10.78 9.23
CA VAL A 142 7.71 10.21 9.94
C VAL A 142 7.21 11.20 10.99
N GLY A 143 5.89 11.28 11.18
CA GLY A 143 5.28 12.02 12.28
C GLY A 143 4.09 12.91 11.87
N PRO A 144 3.48 13.60 12.84
CA PRO A 144 2.34 14.47 12.58
C PRO A 144 2.76 15.68 11.72
N PHE A 145 2.28 15.71 10.48
CA PHE A 145 2.34 16.92 9.64
C PHE A 145 1.15 17.83 9.97
N ARG A 146 1.40 19.11 10.31
CA ARG A 146 0.36 20.15 10.35
C ARG A 146 0.35 20.92 9.02
N LEU A 147 -0.84 21.11 8.47
CA LEU A 147 -1.09 22.14 7.45
C LEU A 147 -1.16 23.50 8.17
N GLY A 148 -0.08 24.28 8.09
CA GLY A 148 -0.14 25.70 8.37
C GLY A 148 -0.62 26.47 7.13
N TRP A 149 -1.07 27.71 7.33
CA TRP A 149 -1.43 28.62 6.23
C TRP A 149 -0.29 28.88 5.22
N GLY A 150 0.96 28.53 5.56
CA GLY A 150 2.14 28.64 4.69
C GLY A 150 2.60 27.34 4.04
N GLY A 151 1.79 26.26 4.08
CA GLY A 151 2.20 24.93 3.62
C GLY A 151 2.70 24.03 4.75
N PRO A 152 3.29 22.86 4.42
CA PRO A 152 3.65 21.85 5.41
C PRO A 152 4.77 22.33 6.33
N SER A 153 4.54 22.31 7.64
CA SER A 153 5.56 22.57 8.67
C SER A 153 5.72 21.36 9.60
N ARG A 154 6.96 21.08 10.03
CA ARG A 154 7.27 20.07 11.05
C ARG A 154 6.94 20.61 12.44
N ILE A 155 6.49 19.72 13.35
CA ILE A 155 6.41 19.98 14.80
C ILE A 155 7.77 19.72 15.42
#